data_AF-A0A317NNN1-F1
#
_entry.id   AF-A0A317NNN1-F1
#
_cell.length_a   1.000
_cell.length_b   1.000
_cell.length_c   1.000
_cell.angle_alpha   90.00
_cell.angle_beta   90.00
_cell.angle_gamma   90.00
#
_symmetry.space_group_name_H-M   'P 1'
#
loop_
_entity.id
_entity.type
_entity.pdbx_description
1 polymer ?
#
loop_
_entity_poly.entity_id
_entity_poly.type
_entity_poly.pdbx_seq_one_letter_code
_entity_poly.pdbx_strand_id
1 'polypeptide(L)'
;MSYDHILLPSCVANSVNEVDEYLATQEGRPASPEIAEIAAALNARNAELPVDDSFLSVESVGGENGTTLYVPSPYDAVGFVRNLLFDLATPRGYALYDPQLSWLIDPQGHIPIRVTHGGAGEFPYLTEELAHRWVAGLAAPNPYLIVERGEQRYIQTYHDPDGGYILEYRDGSPEKHFGTSSDDPAQVARIIWAWATEQPDAGAELSWDRVKL
;
A
#
# COMPACT_ATOMS: atom_id res chain seq x y z
N MET A 1 21.17 4.59 6.05
CA MET A 1 20.15 4.10 7.01
C MET A 1 19.40 2.99 6.32
N SER A 2 19.16 1.87 7.00
CA SER A 2 18.36 0.77 6.45
C SER A 2 16.88 1.08 6.68
N TYR A 3 16.04 0.68 5.73
CA TYR A 3 14.59 0.71 5.80
C TYR A 3 14.11 -0.73 5.94
N ASP A 4 13.14 -0.99 6.80
CA ASP A 4 12.70 -2.35 7.08
C ASP A 4 11.30 -2.56 6.55
N HIS A 5 11.08 -3.68 5.86
CA HIS A 5 9.76 -4.22 5.65
C HIS A 5 9.65 -5.55 6.38
N ILE A 6 8.48 -5.85 6.94
CA ILE A 6 8.25 -7.08 7.68
C ILE A 6 7.04 -7.80 7.08
N LEU A 7 7.23 -9.05 6.66
CA LEU A 7 6.13 -9.92 6.28
C LEU A 7 5.58 -10.64 7.51
N LEU A 8 4.26 -10.75 7.56
CA LEU A 8 3.50 -11.54 8.54
C LEU A 8 2.23 -12.06 7.86
N PRO A 9 1.63 -13.18 8.31
CA PRO A 9 0.43 -13.69 7.67
C PRO A 9 -0.72 -12.68 7.78
N SER A 10 -1.54 -12.58 6.75
CA SER A 10 -2.75 -11.74 6.75
C SER A 10 -3.67 -12.11 7.92
N CYS A 11 -4.39 -11.12 8.44
CA CYS A 11 -5.37 -11.24 9.53
C CYS A 11 -4.81 -11.57 10.92
N VAL A 12 -3.49 -11.71 11.10
CA VAL A 12 -2.91 -12.01 12.44
C VAL A 12 -2.86 -10.78 13.36
N ALA A 13 -2.98 -9.58 12.79
CA ALA A 13 -2.99 -8.31 13.49
C ALA A 13 -3.86 -7.30 12.73
N ASN A 14 -4.46 -6.36 13.45
CA ASN A 14 -5.25 -5.24 12.91
C ASN A 14 -4.72 -3.88 13.38
N SER A 15 -3.74 -3.87 14.27
CA SER A 15 -3.09 -2.67 14.80
C SER A 15 -1.59 -2.87 14.96
N VAL A 16 -0.84 -1.77 15.08
CA VAL A 16 0.62 -1.80 15.30
C VAL A 16 0.98 -2.56 16.58
N ASN A 17 0.22 -2.37 17.66
CA ASN A 17 0.44 -3.10 18.91
C ASN A 17 0.26 -4.61 18.74
N GLU A 18 -0.77 -5.03 18.00
CA GLU A 18 -0.98 -6.44 17.68
C GLU A 18 0.12 -7.01 16.79
N VAL A 19 0.70 -6.19 15.89
CA VAL A 19 1.88 -6.58 15.12
C VAL A 19 3.06 -6.85 16.07
N ASP A 20 3.39 -5.93 16.98
CA ASP A 20 4.51 -6.10 17.91
C ASP A 20 4.32 -7.33 18.80
N GLU A 21 3.11 -7.53 19.33
CA GLU A 21 2.74 -8.73 20.10
C GLU A 21 2.93 -10.00 19.27
N TYR A 22 2.49 -9.99 18.01
CA TYR A 22 2.64 -11.13 17.12
C TYR A 22 4.12 -11.43 16.82
N LEU A 23 4.92 -10.42 16.45
CA LEU A 23 6.33 -10.55 16.13
C LEU A 23 7.11 -11.17 17.31
N ALA A 24 6.83 -10.74 18.54
CA ALA A 24 7.44 -11.30 19.75
C ALA A 24 7.15 -12.81 19.92
N THR A 25 5.99 -13.30 19.45
CA THR A 25 5.70 -14.74 19.51
C THR A 25 6.50 -15.57 18.52
N GLN A 26 7.03 -14.96 17.45
CA GLN A 26 7.69 -15.66 16.34
C GLN A 26 9.21 -15.75 16.50
N GLU A 27 9.81 -14.89 17.31
CA GLU A 27 11.25 -14.84 17.54
C GLU A 27 11.80 -16.20 18.02
N GLY A 28 12.87 -16.67 17.38
CA GLY A 28 13.53 -17.95 17.68
C GLY A 28 12.79 -19.19 17.20
N ARG A 29 11.66 -19.04 16.47
CA ARG A 29 10.96 -20.19 15.88
C ARG A 29 11.56 -20.54 14.51
N PRO A 30 11.67 -21.83 14.16
CA PRO A 30 12.06 -22.24 12.81
C PRO A 30 11.16 -21.60 11.75
N ALA A 31 11.76 -21.13 10.66
CA ALA A 31 11.03 -20.54 9.54
C ALA A 31 9.98 -21.51 8.98
N SER A 32 8.79 -21.00 8.67
CA SER A 32 7.80 -21.79 7.92
C SER A 32 8.30 -22.05 6.49
N PRO A 33 7.80 -23.11 5.82
CA PRO A 33 8.14 -23.38 4.43
C PRO A 33 7.87 -22.19 3.50
N GLU A 34 6.75 -21.48 3.70
CA GLU A 34 6.36 -20.33 2.88
C GLU A 34 7.35 -19.16 3.05
N ILE A 35 7.75 -18.84 4.28
CA ILE A 35 8.76 -17.81 4.54
C ILE A 35 10.12 -18.21 3.95
N ALA A 36 10.50 -19.49 4.08
CA ALA A 36 11.75 -19.99 3.52
C ALA A 36 11.77 -19.87 1.98
N GLU A 37 10.66 -20.15 1.31
CA GLU A 37 10.51 -19.97 -0.14
C GLU A 37 10.60 -18.49 -0.55
N ILE A 38 9.92 -17.58 0.16
CA ILE A 38 9.97 -16.15 -0.14
C ILE A 38 11.39 -15.60 0.08
N ALA A 39 12.03 -15.96 1.19
CA ALA A 39 13.40 -15.57 1.49
C ALA A 39 14.38 -16.08 0.42
N ALA A 40 14.26 -17.34 0.00
CA ALA A 40 15.08 -17.91 -1.08
C ALA A 40 14.91 -17.15 -2.40
N ALA A 41 13.68 -16.78 -2.76
CA ALA A 41 13.40 -16.01 -3.97
C ALA A 41 14.00 -14.59 -3.91
N LEU A 42 13.92 -13.92 -2.75
CA LEU A 42 14.55 -12.61 -2.54
C LEU A 42 16.07 -12.69 -2.64
N ASN A 43 16.68 -13.65 -1.95
CA ASN A 43 18.13 -13.86 -1.96
C ASN A 43 18.64 -14.19 -3.36
N ALA A 44 17.94 -15.04 -4.11
CA ALA A 44 18.30 -15.37 -5.49
C ALA A 44 18.29 -14.12 -6.40
N ARG A 45 17.22 -13.31 -6.33
CA ARG A 45 17.13 -12.06 -7.10
C ARG A 45 18.18 -11.03 -6.69
N ASN A 46 18.52 -10.94 -5.40
CA ASN A 46 19.57 -10.04 -4.94
C ASN A 46 20.96 -10.48 -5.41
N ALA A 47 21.23 -11.78 -5.43
CA ALA A 47 22.51 -12.34 -5.87
C ALA A 47 22.76 -12.21 -7.39
N GLU A 48 21.72 -11.95 -8.19
CA GLU A 48 21.86 -11.64 -9.62
C GLU A 48 22.44 -10.22 -9.86
N LEU A 49 22.45 -9.36 -8.84
CA LEU A 49 22.92 -7.98 -8.94
C LEU A 49 24.37 -7.83 -8.47
N PRO A 50 25.13 -6.88 -9.04
CA PRO A 50 26.37 -6.42 -8.44
C PRO A 50 26.16 -5.97 -6.98
N VAL A 51 27.19 -6.11 -6.14
CA VAL A 51 27.11 -5.74 -4.71
C VAL A 51 26.68 -4.28 -4.53
N ASP A 52 27.17 -3.38 -5.37
CA ASP A 52 26.84 -1.94 -5.32
C ASP A 52 25.39 -1.65 -5.73
N ASP A 53 24.71 -2.59 -6.39
CA ASP A 53 23.32 -2.50 -6.85
C ASP A 53 22.36 -3.38 -6.00
N SER A 54 22.85 -3.99 -4.91
CA SER A 54 22.05 -4.83 -4.01
C SER A 54 20.86 -4.06 -3.43
N PHE A 55 19.66 -4.63 -3.54
CA PHE A 55 18.46 -4.05 -2.93
C PHE A 55 18.27 -4.50 -1.48
N LEU A 56 19.03 -5.48 -0.99
CA LEU A 56 19.09 -5.84 0.42
C LEU A 56 20.24 -5.11 1.12
N SER A 57 20.01 -4.66 2.35
CA SER A 57 21.05 -4.10 3.22
C SER A 57 21.93 -5.16 3.89
N VAL A 58 21.60 -6.43 3.70
CA VAL A 58 22.27 -7.61 4.25
C VAL A 58 22.57 -8.59 3.14
N GLU A 59 23.54 -9.48 3.35
CA GLU A 59 23.92 -10.49 2.35
C GLU A 59 22.76 -11.41 1.98
N SER A 60 21.92 -11.78 2.96
CA SER A 60 20.72 -12.58 2.75
C SER A 60 19.69 -12.34 3.86
N VAL A 61 18.41 -12.54 3.53
CA VAL A 61 17.29 -12.53 4.47
C VAL A 61 16.84 -13.95 4.82
N GLY A 62 16.16 -14.09 5.96
CA GLY A 62 15.68 -15.36 6.52
C GLY A 62 15.97 -15.47 8.01
N GLY A 63 15.99 -16.68 8.54
CA GLY A 63 16.33 -16.97 9.93
C GLY A 63 15.17 -17.52 10.75
N GLU A 64 15.40 -17.66 12.06
CA GLU A 64 14.43 -18.25 12.99
C GLU A 64 13.41 -17.21 13.46
N ASN A 65 12.52 -16.82 12.54
CA ASN A 65 11.44 -15.86 12.76
C ASN A 65 10.05 -16.46 12.48
N GLY A 66 9.90 -17.77 12.61
CA GLY A 66 8.61 -18.46 12.46
C GLY A 66 7.93 -18.18 11.12
N THR A 67 6.76 -17.56 11.19
CA THR A 67 5.95 -17.17 10.03
C THR A 67 6.15 -15.71 9.63
N THR A 68 7.28 -15.10 9.98
CA THR A 68 7.59 -13.70 9.64
C THR A 68 8.92 -13.58 8.92
N LEU A 69 9.10 -12.51 8.14
CA LEU A 69 10.35 -12.22 7.44
C LEU A 69 10.68 -10.74 7.51
N TYR A 70 11.85 -10.43 8.07
CA TYR A 70 12.42 -9.09 8.07
C TYR A 70 13.23 -8.88 6.79
N VAL A 71 12.96 -7.77 6.10
CA VAL A 71 13.55 -7.44 4.80
C VAL A 71 14.12 -6.03 4.86
N PRO A 72 15.38 -5.89 5.34
CA PRO A 72 16.07 -4.61 5.39
C PRO A 72 16.61 -4.23 4.00
N SER A 73 16.34 -3.01 3.54
CA SER A 73 16.76 -2.47 2.24
C SER A 73 17.35 -1.06 2.34
N PRO A 74 18.23 -0.67 1.40
CA PRO A 74 18.59 0.73 1.22
C PRO A 74 17.35 1.60 0.93
N TYR A 75 17.43 2.89 1.27
CA TYR A 75 16.29 3.82 1.14
C TYR A 75 15.84 4.01 -0.32
N ASP A 76 16.78 4.06 -1.25
CA ASP A 76 16.53 4.15 -2.69
C ASP A 76 15.93 2.87 -3.29
N ALA A 77 16.04 1.74 -2.60
CA ALA A 77 15.44 0.47 -3.00
C ALA A 77 14.04 0.21 -2.42
N VAL A 78 13.52 1.05 -1.51
CA VAL A 78 12.25 0.83 -0.77
C VAL A 78 11.09 0.50 -1.70
N GLY A 79 10.88 1.31 -2.75
CA GLY A 79 9.77 1.10 -3.69
C GLY A 79 9.91 -0.20 -4.48
N PHE A 80 11.14 -0.54 -4.89
CA PHE A 80 11.42 -1.79 -5.59
C PHE A 80 11.15 -3.00 -4.68
N VAL A 81 11.72 -3.01 -3.46
CA VAL A 81 11.58 -4.10 -2.50
C VAL A 81 10.12 -4.28 -2.13
N ARG A 82 9.38 -3.20 -1.84
CA ARG A 82 7.96 -3.29 -1.52
C ARG A 82 7.14 -3.95 -2.63
N ASN A 83 7.34 -3.53 -3.89
CA ASN A 83 6.64 -4.13 -5.02
C ASN A 83 6.99 -5.62 -5.17
N LEU A 84 8.26 -5.96 -4.99
CA LEU A 84 8.74 -7.34 -5.03
C LEU A 84 8.08 -8.20 -3.93
N LEU A 85 7.92 -7.64 -2.74
CA LEU A 85 7.24 -8.30 -1.62
C LEU A 85 5.75 -8.47 -1.89
N PHE A 86 5.08 -7.51 -2.54
CA PHE A 86 3.70 -7.73 -2.96
C PHE A 86 3.57 -8.89 -3.93
N ASP A 87 4.44 -8.97 -4.94
CA ASP A 87 4.43 -10.06 -5.94
C ASP A 87 4.68 -11.44 -5.31
N LEU A 88 5.60 -11.51 -4.35
CA LEU A 88 5.98 -12.76 -3.71
C LEU A 88 5.02 -13.16 -2.57
N ALA A 89 4.60 -12.22 -1.73
CA ALA A 89 3.97 -12.52 -0.45
C ALA A 89 2.44 -12.43 -0.50
N THR A 90 1.88 -11.47 -1.25
CA THR A 90 0.42 -11.25 -1.31
C THR A 90 -0.34 -12.49 -1.80
N PRO A 91 0.06 -13.17 -2.90
CA PRO A 91 -0.62 -14.38 -3.36
C PRO A 91 -0.56 -15.55 -2.37
N ARG A 92 0.37 -15.49 -1.40
CA ARG A 92 0.56 -16.48 -0.35
C ARG A 92 -0.17 -16.10 0.96
N GLY A 93 -0.96 -15.03 0.95
CA GLY A 93 -1.74 -14.59 2.11
C GLY A 93 -0.90 -13.89 3.18
N TYR A 94 0.16 -13.18 2.78
CA TYR A 94 0.97 -12.37 3.69
C TYR A 94 0.65 -10.88 3.55
N ALA A 95 0.55 -10.22 4.70
CA ALA A 95 0.54 -8.78 4.83
C ALA A 95 1.97 -8.23 4.83
N LEU A 96 2.09 -6.96 4.47
CA LEU A 96 3.33 -6.20 4.58
C LEU A 96 3.20 -5.15 5.67
N TYR A 97 4.02 -5.25 6.70
CA TYR A 97 4.15 -4.22 7.71
C TYR A 97 5.34 -3.30 7.40
N ASP A 98 5.08 -2.01 7.39
CA ASP A 98 6.05 -0.93 7.25
C ASP A 98 6.15 -0.18 8.60
N PRO A 99 7.18 -0.47 9.42
CA PRO A 99 7.35 0.17 10.72
C PRO A 99 7.70 1.66 10.63
N GLN A 100 8.33 2.12 9.55
CA GLN A 100 8.68 3.53 9.38
C GLN A 100 7.44 4.40 9.14
N LEU A 101 6.42 3.84 8.46
CA LEU A 101 5.12 4.49 8.26
C LEU A 101 4.08 4.08 9.30
N SER A 102 4.37 3.08 10.13
CA SER A 102 3.40 2.43 11.03
C SER A 102 2.18 1.89 10.26
N TRP A 103 2.41 1.33 9.07
CA TRP A 103 1.37 0.84 8.18
C TRP A 103 1.36 -0.68 8.10
N LEU A 104 0.22 -1.27 8.44
CA LEU A 104 -0.07 -2.67 8.11
C LEU A 104 -0.84 -2.71 6.79
N ILE A 105 -0.19 -3.18 5.74
CA ILE A 105 -0.74 -3.30 4.39
C ILE A 105 -1.20 -4.76 4.22
N ASP A 106 -2.40 -5.04 4.74
CA ASP A 106 -3.01 -6.36 4.73
C ASP A 106 -3.84 -6.56 3.44
N PRO A 107 -3.65 -7.66 2.69
CA PRO A 107 -4.43 -7.94 1.49
C PRO A 107 -5.82 -8.55 1.77
N GLN A 108 -6.26 -8.68 3.02
CA GLN A 108 -7.61 -9.19 3.31
C GLN A 108 -8.68 -8.34 2.61
N GLY A 109 -9.52 -8.99 1.80
CA GLY A 109 -10.60 -8.30 1.08
C GLY A 109 -10.14 -7.37 -0.05
N HIS A 110 -8.87 -7.47 -0.48
CA HIS A 110 -8.34 -6.59 -1.51
C HIS A 110 -9.01 -6.78 -2.88
N ILE A 111 -9.00 -5.70 -3.66
CA ILE A 111 -9.26 -5.73 -5.10
C ILE A 111 -7.96 -5.40 -5.86
N PRO A 112 -7.64 -6.11 -6.96
CA PRO A 112 -6.50 -5.77 -7.78
C PRO A 112 -6.77 -4.48 -8.55
N ILE A 113 -6.08 -3.41 -8.16
CA ILE A 113 -6.25 -2.07 -8.73
C ILE A 113 -4.99 -1.26 -8.45
N ARG A 114 -4.55 -0.45 -9.43
CA ARG A 114 -3.35 0.37 -9.25
C ARG A 114 -3.70 1.56 -8.37
N VAL A 115 -2.91 1.75 -7.32
CA VAL A 115 -3.00 2.91 -6.42
C VAL A 115 -1.66 3.63 -6.41
N THR A 116 -1.69 4.95 -6.58
CA THR A 116 -0.53 5.82 -6.40
C THR A 116 -0.75 6.68 -5.16
N HIS A 117 0.09 6.50 -4.15
CA HIS A 117 0.13 7.35 -2.95
C HIS A 117 1.29 8.34 -3.06
N GLY A 118 1.01 9.64 -3.06
CA GLY A 118 2.03 10.65 -3.33
C GLY A 118 3.25 10.63 -2.40
N GLY A 119 3.05 10.24 -1.14
CA GLY A 119 4.12 10.10 -0.15
C GLY A 119 4.82 8.73 -0.10
N ALA A 120 4.24 7.69 -0.72
CA ALA A 120 4.69 6.32 -0.50
C ALA A 120 4.99 5.56 -1.80
N GLY A 121 4.49 5.98 -2.95
CA GLY A 121 4.68 5.32 -4.24
C GLY A 121 3.47 4.48 -4.66
N GLU A 122 3.72 3.44 -5.44
CA GLU A 122 2.66 2.61 -6.03
C GLU A 122 2.31 1.38 -5.17
N PHE A 123 1.07 0.93 -5.30
CA PHE A 123 0.51 -0.26 -4.67
C PHE A 123 -0.36 -1.03 -5.69
N PRO A 124 -0.33 -2.37 -5.68
CA PRO A 124 -1.02 -3.19 -6.69
C PRO A 124 -2.48 -3.54 -6.34
N TYR A 125 -2.94 -3.13 -5.17
CA TYR A 125 -4.30 -3.38 -4.71
C TYR A 125 -4.77 -2.29 -3.74
N LEU A 126 -6.07 -2.32 -3.47
CA LEU A 126 -6.73 -1.50 -2.46
C LEU A 126 -7.64 -2.38 -1.59
N THR A 127 -7.71 -2.07 -0.29
CA THR A 127 -8.78 -2.50 0.61
C THR A 127 -9.54 -1.27 1.11
N GLU A 128 -10.73 -1.45 1.68
CA GLU A 128 -11.48 -0.36 2.29
C GLU A 128 -10.69 0.28 3.44
N GLU A 129 -10.06 -0.53 4.29
CA GLU A 129 -9.24 -0.09 5.42
C GLU A 129 -8.04 0.74 4.95
N LEU A 130 -7.39 0.33 3.85
CA LEU A 130 -6.28 1.08 3.25
C LEU A 130 -6.75 2.40 2.65
N ALA A 131 -7.91 2.43 1.98
CA ALA A 131 -8.50 3.68 1.50
C ALA A 131 -8.72 4.66 2.67
N HIS A 132 -9.32 4.20 3.77
CA HIS A 132 -9.54 5.01 4.96
C HIS A 132 -8.24 5.50 5.59
N ARG A 133 -7.27 4.60 5.80
CA ARG A 133 -5.98 4.95 6.42
C ARG A 133 -5.21 5.95 5.57
N TRP A 134 -5.09 5.70 4.26
CA TRP A 134 -4.27 6.53 3.38
C TRP A 134 -4.86 7.91 3.19
N VAL A 135 -6.17 8.03 2.97
CA VAL A 135 -6.84 9.33 2.83
C VAL A 135 -6.69 10.18 4.11
N ALA A 136 -6.92 9.57 5.27
CA ALA A 136 -6.78 10.27 6.55
C ALA A 136 -5.32 10.68 6.84
N GLY A 137 -4.33 9.97 6.28
CA GLY A 137 -2.91 10.22 6.46
C GLY A 137 -2.26 11.12 5.41
N LEU A 138 -3.01 11.64 4.42
CA LEU A 138 -2.43 12.49 3.37
C LEU A 138 -1.83 13.77 3.96
N ALA A 139 -0.54 13.97 3.71
CA ALA A 139 0.21 15.13 4.19
C ALA A 139 1.27 15.57 3.18
N ALA A 140 1.77 16.80 3.36
CA ALA A 140 2.85 17.36 2.57
C ALA A 140 4.10 16.45 2.59
N PRO A 141 4.93 16.43 1.53
CA PRO A 141 4.88 17.32 0.35
C PRO A 141 3.91 16.87 -0.74
N ASN A 142 3.43 15.63 -0.71
CA ASN A 142 2.65 15.02 -1.78
C ASN A 142 1.31 14.48 -1.23
N PRO A 143 0.37 15.35 -0.83
CA PRO A 143 -0.86 14.97 -0.13
C PRO A 143 -1.93 14.48 -1.11
N TYR A 144 -1.62 13.49 -1.94
CA TYR A 144 -2.56 12.94 -2.92
C TYR A 144 -2.61 11.41 -2.93
N LEU A 145 -3.77 10.89 -3.33
CA LEU A 145 -4.02 9.47 -3.62
C LEU A 145 -4.72 9.36 -4.97
N ILE A 146 -4.27 8.45 -5.82
CA ILE A 146 -4.88 8.17 -7.13
C ILE A 146 -5.18 6.68 -7.22
N VAL A 147 -6.38 6.31 -7.65
CA VAL A 147 -6.78 4.94 -7.94
C VAL A 147 -7.17 4.84 -9.40
N GLU A 148 -6.52 3.95 -10.16
CA GLU A 148 -6.62 3.89 -11.62
C GLU A 148 -7.15 2.54 -12.11
N ARG A 149 -8.03 2.56 -13.12
CA ARG A 149 -8.56 1.37 -13.80
C ARG A 149 -8.16 1.30 -15.28
N GLY A 150 -7.34 2.22 -15.74
CA GLY A 150 -6.86 2.28 -17.12
C GLY A 150 -6.75 3.72 -17.63
N GLU A 151 -6.53 3.83 -18.93
CA GLU A 151 -6.37 5.12 -19.59
C GLU A 151 -7.58 6.03 -19.37
N GLN A 152 -7.32 7.25 -18.87
CA GLN A 152 -8.33 8.28 -18.58
C GLN A 152 -9.42 7.81 -17.60
N ARG A 153 -9.23 6.72 -16.85
CA ARG A 153 -10.19 6.22 -15.87
C ARG A 153 -9.55 6.11 -14.49
N TYR A 154 -9.76 7.14 -13.70
CA TYR A 154 -9.21 7.24 -12.34
C TYR A 154 -10.16 7.98 -11.41
N ILE A 155 -9.98 7.79 -10.11
CA ILE A 155 -10.43 8.70 -9.06
C ILE A 155 -9.19 9.14 -8.27
N GLN A 156 -9.13 10.41 -7.92
CA GLN A 156 -8.02 10.97 -7.17
C GLN A 156 -8.52 11.92 -6.11
N THR A 157 -7.76 12.04 -5.03
CA THR A 157 -7.94 13.12 -4.05
C THR A 157 -6.63 13.84 -3.79
N TYR A 158 -6.74 15.12 -3.46
CA TYR A 158 -5.68 15.98 -2.96
C TYR A 158 -6.17 16.62 -1.65
N HIS A 159 -5.39 16.49 -0.57
CA HIS A 159 -5.64 17.18 0.70
C HIS A 159 -5.04 18.58 0.61
N ASP A 160 -5.91 19.58 0.60
CA ASP A 160 -5.53 20.98 0.42
C ASP A 160 -4.82 21.53 1.68
N PRO A 161 -3.74 22.33 1.52
CA PRO A 161 -3.06 22.94 2.67
C PRO A 161 -3.95 23.83 3.55
N ASP A 162 -4.98 24.46 2.97
CA ASP A 162 -5.95 25.28 3.69
C ASP A 162 -7.04 24.44 4.39
N GLY A 163 -6.98 23.11 4.21
CA GLY A 163 -7.90 22.13 4.77
C GLY A 163 -8.89 21.57 3.75
N GLY A 164 -9.46 20.41 4.07
CA GLY A 164 -10.42 19.73 3.21
C GLY A 164 -9.77 19.01 2.03
N TYR A 165 -10.59 18.24 1.33
CA TYR A 165 -10.16 17.33 0.27
C TYR A 165 -10.84 17.71 -1.04
N ILE A 166 -10.03 17.88 -2.07
CA ILE A 166 -10.50 17.97 -3.45
C ILE A 166 -10.56 16.53 -3.96
N LEU A 167 -11.70 16.13 -4.50
CA LEU A 167 -11.92 14.80 -5.07
C LEU A 167 -12.31 14.95 -6.54
N GLU A 168 -11.61 14.25 -7.41
CA GLU A 168 -11.87 14.27 -8.84
C GLU A 168 -11.92 12.85 -9.41
N TYR A 169 -12.76 12.61 -10.40
CA TYR A 169 -12.68 11.39 -11.19
C TYR A 169 -12.78 11.69 -12.68
N ARG A 170 -12.23 10.77 -13.47
CA ARG A 170 -12.32 10.77 -14.93
C ARG A 170 -12.93 9.46 -15.42
N ASP A 171 -13.86 9.53 -16.35
CA ASP A 171 -14.52 8.36 -16.96
C ASP A 171 -14.18 8.21 -18.46
N GLY A 172 -12.92 7.92 -18.76
CA GLY A 172 -12.48 7.49 -20.09
C GLY A 172 -12.25 8.61 -21.10
N SER A 173 -12.46 9.88 -20.75
CA SER A 173 -12.07 11.01 -21.61
C SER A 173 -11.87 12.31 -20.81
N PRO A 174 -11.13 13.30 -21.35
CA PRO A 174 -10.96 14.61 -20.72
C PRO A 174 -12.29 15.35 -20.50
N GLU A 175 -13.29 15.14 -21.36
CA GLU A 175 -14.61 15.78 -21.25
C GLU A 175 -15.45 15.22 -20.11
N LYS A 176 -15.14 14.01 -19.68
CA LYS A 176 -15.80 13.30 -18.57
C LYS A 176 -14.94 13.37 -17.31
N HIS A 177 -14.55 14.58 -16.95
CA HIS A 177 -13.79 14.89 -15.75
C HIS A 177 -14.68 15.68 -14.80
N PHE A 178 -14.86 15.16 -13.60
CA PHE A 178 -15.76 15.69 -12.58
C PHE A 178 -14.99 15.91 -11.29
N GLY A 179 -15.37 16.94 -10.54
CA GLY A 179 -14.74 17.35 -9.30
C GLY A 179 -15.78 17.69 -8.25
N THR A 180 -15.40 17.49 -6.99
CA THR A 180 -16.15 17.89 -5.81
C THR A 180 -15.17 18.14 -4.66
N SER A 181 -15.69 18.60 -3.53
CA SER A 181 -14.89 18.81 -2.32
C SER A 181 -15.60 18.26 -1.09
N SER A 182 -14.83 17.81 -0.10
CA SER A 182 -15.34 17.34 1.18
C SER A 182 -14.32 17.61 2.29
N ASP A 183 -14.81 17.99 3.46
CA ASP A 183 -13.98 18.16 4.66
C ASP A 183 -13.87 16.86 5.49
N ASP A 184 -14.60 15.81 5.11
CA ASP A 184 -14.61 14.52 5.81
C ASP A 184 -13.70 13.50 5.10
N PRO A 185 -12.51 13.17 5.62
CA PRO A 185 -11.64 12.14 5.04
C PRO A 185 -12.29 10.77 4.96
N ALA A 186 -13.21 10.44 5.89
CA ALA A 186 -13.92 9.17 5.85
C ALA A 186 -14.91 9.12 4.68
N GLN A 187 -15.56 10.24 4.34
CA GLN A 187 -16.41 10.33 3.15
C GLN A 187 -15.59 10.18 1.86
N VAL A 188 -14.45 10.87 1.77
CA VAL A 188 -13.53 10.76 0.63
C VAL A 188 -13.06 9.32 0.42
N ALA A 189 -12.64 8.64 1.49
CA ALA A 189 -12.24 7.24 1.44
C ALA A 189 -13.37 6.30 0.99
N ARG A 190 -14.59 6.48 1.52
CA ARG A 190 -15.77 5.70 1.11
C ARG A 190 -16.06 5.87 -0.38
N ILE A 191 -15.97 7.09 -0.91
CA ILE A 191 -16.22 7.35 -2.34
C ILE A 191 -15.13 6.72 -3.21
N ILE A 192 -13.85 6.83 -2.81
CA ILE A 192 -12.75 6.18 -3.53
C ILE A 192 -12.95 4.67 -3.56
N TRP A 193 -13.28 4.07 -2.42
CA TRP A 193 -13.56 2.63 -2.33
C TRP A 193 -14.77 2.21 -3.18
N ALA A 194 -15.86 2.97 -3.12
CA ALA A 194 -17.06 2.73 -3.91
C ALA A 194 -16.80 2.83 -5.41
N TRP A 195 -16.05 3.85 -5.85
CA TRP A 195 -15.58 3.96 -7.23
C TRP A 195 -14.70 2.76 -7.60
N ALA A 196 -13.77 2.40 -6.71
CA ALA A 196 -12.83 1.30 -6.90
C ALA A 196 -13.53 -0.07 -6.94
N THR A 197 -14.74 -0.21 -6.39
CA THR A 197 -15.54 -1.45 -6.41
C THR A 197 -16.72 -1.39 -7.38
N GLU A 198 -16.83 -0.33 -8.19
CA GLU A 198 -17.94 -0.11 -9.14
C GLU A 198 -19.33 -0.08 -8.47
N GLN A 199 -19.41 0.49 -7.26
CA GLN A 199 -20.64 0.68 -6.49
C GLN A 199 -21.03 2.17 -6.41
N PRO A 200 -21.60 2.75 -7.49
CA PRO A 200 -21.75 4.21 -7.63
C PRO A 200 -22.68 4.85 -6.60
N ASP A 201 -23.58 4.08 -5.99
CA ASP A 201 -24.61 4.61 -5.08
C ASP A 201 -24.03 5.26 -3.81
N ALA A 202 -22.82 4.86 -3.38
CA ALA A 202 -22.18 5.43 -2.19
C ALA A 202 -21.61 6.85 -2.41
N GLY A 203 -21.49 7.30 -3.66
CA GLY A 203 -21.08 8.67 -4.02
C GLY A 203 -22.23 9.58 -4.42
N ALA A 204 -23.47 9.09 -4.41
CA ALA A 204 -24.65 9.80 -4.91
C ALA A 204 -25.05 11.01 -4.04
N GLU A 205 -24.53 11.11 -2.82
CA GLU A 205 -24.82 12.21 -1.90
C GLU A 205 -24.06 13.50 -2.24
N LEU A 206 -22.98 13.42 -3.02
CA LEU A 206 -22.21 14.59 -3.44
C LEU A 206 -22.67 15.14 -4.78
N SER A 207 -22.70 16.47 -4.88
CA SER A 207 -22.83 17.17 -6.15
C SER A 207 -21.48 17.22 -6.84
N TRP A 208 -21.43 16.73 -8.08
CA TRP A 208 -20.25 16.68 -8.91
C TRP A 208 -20.35 17.73 -10.02
N ASP A 209 -19.33 18.57 -10.12
CA ASP A 209 -19.23 19.58 -11.16
C ASP A 209 -18.25 19.12 -12.24
N ARG A 210 -18.54 19.48 -13.49
CA ARG A 210 -17.58 19.23 -14.58
C ARG A 210 -16.36 20.12 -14.39
N VAL A 211 -15.18 19.51 -14.33
CA VAL A 211 -13.91 20.23 -14.26
C VAL A 211 -13.65 20.87 -15.63
N LYS A 212 -13.36 22.18 -15.62
CA LYS A 212 -12.87 22.88 -16.80
C LYS A 212 -11.34 22.80 -16.79
N LEU A 213 -10.80 21.99 -17.69
CA LEU A 213 -9.37 21.92 -17.98
C LEU A 213 -8.91 23.13 -18.81
#